data_AF-A0A2J8PM18-F1
#
_entry.id   AF-A0A2J8PM18-F1
#
_cell.length_a   1.000
_cell.length_b   1.000
_cell.length_c   1.000
_cell.angle_alpha   90.00
_cell.angle_beta   90.00
_cell.angle_gamma   90.00
#
_symmetry.space_group_name_H-M   'P 1'
#
loop_
_entity.id
_entity.type
_entity.pdbx_description
1 polymer ?
#
loop_
_entity_poly.entity_id
_entity_poly.type
_entity_poly.pdbx_seq_one_letter_code
_entity_poly.pdbx_strand_id
1 'polypeptide(L)'
;MWNWLRLVKDSVSEKTIGLMRMQFWKKTVEDIYCDNPPHQPVAIELWKAVKRHNLTKRWLMKIVDEREKNLDDKAYRNIKELENYAENTQSSLLYLTLEILGIKDLHADHAASHIGKAQGIVTCLRATPYHGS
;
A
#
# COMPACT_ATOMS: atom_id res chain seq x y z
N MET A 1 16.34 -5.75 -0.81
CA MET A 1 15.65 -4.56 -1.38
C MET A 1 14.25 -4.30 -0.77
N TRP A 2 13.98 -4.74 0.48
CA TRP A 2 12.66 -4.63 1.14
C TRP A 2 12.69 -3.89 2.49
N ASN A 3 13.77 -3.15 2.78
CA ASN A 3 13.97 -2.52 4.10
C ASN A 3 13.37 -1.11 4.24
N TRP A 4 13.03 -0.42 3.14
CA TRP A 4 12.55 0.97 3.22
C TRP A 4 11.10 1.10 3.72
N LEU A 5 10.25 0.07 3.56
CA LEU A 5 8.86 0.09 4.05
C LEU A 5 8.73 -0.23 5.55
N ARG A 6 9.72 -0.89 6.17
CA ARG A 6 9.75 -1.15 7.62
C ARG A 6 10.00 0.11 8.44
N LEU A 7 10.80 1.03 7.92
CA LEU A 7 11.20 2.24 8.64
C LEU A 7 10.05 3.23 8.86
N VAL A 8 8.88 3.11 8.23
CA VAL A 8 7.76 3.99 8.67
C VAL A 8 7.20 3.53 10.02
N LYS A 9 7.23 2.23 10.34
CA LYS A 9 6.84 1.73 11.67
C LYS A 9 7.99 1.88 12.68
N ASP A 10 9.25 1.73 12.23
CA ASP A 10 10.43 1.76 13.12
C ASP A 10 11.14 3.13 13.21
N SER A 11 10.85 4.12 12.35
CA SER A 11 11.47 5.47 12.36
C SER A 11 10.56 6.58 12.89
N VAL A 12 9.40 6.23 13.44
CA VAL A 12 8.38 7.20 13.80
C VAL A 12 8.20 7.15 15.31
N SER A 13 9.02 7.92 16.00
CA SER A 13 8.93 8.15 17.45
C SER A 13 7.62 8.85 17.85
N GLU A 14 6.82 9.34 16.88
CA GLU A 14 5.54 10.00 17.12
C GLU A 14 4.54 9.72 15.98
N LYS A 15 3.40 9.10 16.30
CA LYS A 15 2.24 8.89 15.41
C LYS A 15 1.95 10.08 14.48
N THR A 16 2.16 11.30 14.97
CA THR A 16 2.07 12.56 14.22
C THR A 16 2.92 12.57 12.94
N ILE A 17 4.18 12.13 12.98
CA ILE A 17 5.06 12.08 11.80
C ILE A 17 4.57 11.04 10.79
N GLY A 18 4.06 9.90 11.27
CA GLY A 18 3.43 8.89 10.42
C GLY A 18 2.22 9.45 9.67
N LEU A 19 1.35 10.18 10.37
CA LEU A 19 0.20 10.85 9.79
C LEU A 19 0.63 11.90 8.77
N MET A 20 1.62 12.75 9.08
CA MET A 20 2.16 13.73 8.12
C MET A 20 2.67 13.07 6.84
N ARG A 21 3.38 11.93 6.95
CA ARG A 21 3.84 11.16 5.78
C ARG A 21 2.68 10.59 4.96
N MET A 22 1.64 10.06 5.60
CA MET A 22 0.47 9.55 4.88
C MET A 22 -0.29 10.67 4.17
N GLN A 23 -0.46 11.83 4.81
CA GLN A 23 -1.08 13.00 4.20
C GLN A 23 -0.26 13.53 3.01
N PHE A 24 1.07 13.55 3.13
CA PHE A 24 1.95 13.84 2.01
C PHE A 24 1.72 12.89 0.83
N TRP A 25 1.63 11.57 1.08
CA TRP A 25 1.41 10.59 0.02
C TRP A 25 -0.01 10.66 -0.58
N LYS A 26 -1.04 10.95 0.22
CA LYS A 26 -2.40 11.21 -0.30
C LYS A 26 -2.39 12.36 -1.29
N LYS A 27 -1.84 13.50 -0.86
CA LYS A 27 -1.70 14.67 -1.72
C LYS A 27 -0.85 14.37 -2.96
N THR A 28 0.25 13.64 -2.80
CA THR A 28 1.09 13.23 -3.93
C THR A 28 0.30 12.41 -4.95
N VAL A 29 -0.52 11.45 -4.51
CA VAL A 29 -1.37 10.69 -5.43
C VAL A 29 -2.38 11.61 -6.12
N GLU A 30 -3.06 12.51 -5.40
CA GLU A 30 -3.94 13.52 -6.02
C GLU A 30 -3.21 14.34 -7.10
N ASP A 31 -2.06 14.92 -6.74
CA ASP A 31 -1.24 15.78 -7.58
C ASP A 31 -0.72 15.04 -8.84
N ILE A 32 -0.34 13.76 -8.72
CA ILE A 32 0.07 12.90 -9.85
C ILE A 32 -1.07 12.76 -10.87
N TYR A 33 -2.30 12.56 -10.42
CA TYR A 33 -3.45 12.41 -11.32
C TYR A 33 -3.97 13.75 -11.87
N CYS A 34 -3.54 14.87 -11.28
CA CYS A 34 -3.73 16.22 -11.80
C CYS A 34 -2.57 16.70 -12.70
N ASP A 35 -1.64 15.81 -13.07
CA ASP A 35 -0.48 16.10 -13.90
C ASP A 35 0.52 17.11 -13.31
N ASN A 36 0.60 17.16 -11.97
CA ASN A 36 1.46 18.08 -11.24
C ASN A 36 2.26 17.35 -10.13
N PRO A 37 3.09 16.35 -10.47
CA PRO A 37 3.79 15.57 -9.44
C PRO A 37 4.76 16.44 -8.63
N PRO A 38 4.87 16.23 -7.30
CA PRO A 38 5.87 16.93 -6.51
C PRO A 38 7.29 16.56 -6.96
N HIS A 39 8.25 17.46 -6.77
CA HIS A 39 9.67 17.30 -7.14
C HIS A 39 10.43 16.31 -6.23
N GLN A 40 9.87 15.14 -6.00
CA GLN A 40 10.53 14.01 -5.35
C GLN A 40 10.77 12.90 -6.38
N PRO A 41 11.98 12.31 -6.44
CA PRO A 41 12.32 11.31 -7.46
C PRO A 41 11.31 10.17 -7.55
N VAL A 42 10.86 9.64 -6.40
CA VAL A 42 9.88 8.55 -6.36
C VAL A 42 8.51 8.98 -6.90
N ALA A 43 8.05 10.19 -6.57
CA ALA A 43 6.77 10.71 -7.05
C ALA A 43 6.80 10.96 -8.57
N ILE A 44 7.93 11.45 -9.09
CA ILE A 44 8.15 11.66 -10.52
C ILE A 44 8.12 10.32 -11.27
N GLU A 45 8.81 9.30 -10.79
CA GLU A 45 8.79 7.99 -11.44
C GLU A 45 7.41 7.31 -11.33
N LEU A 46 6.72 7.47 -10.21
CA LEU A 46 5.34 7.00 -10.07
C LEU A 46 4.41 7.69 -11.07
N TRP A 47 4.53 9.00 -11.25
CA TRP A 47 3.77 9.75 -12.25
C TRP A 47 4.03 9.24 -13.67
N LYS A 48 5.30 9.01 -14.04
CA LYS A 48 5.65 8.41 -15.34
C LYS A 48 4.99 7.04 -15.51
N ALA A 49 5.02 6.19 -14.47
CA ALA A 49 4.39 4.88 -14.51
C ALA A 49 2.87 4.97 -14.65
N VAL A 50 2.21 5.86 -13.89
CA VAL A 50 0.77 6.14 -13.98
C VAL A 50 0.38 6.54 -15.40
N LYS A 51 1.12 7.48 -16.01
CA LYS A 51 0.87 7.94 -17.38
C LYS A 51 1.12 6.84 -18.42
N ARG A 52 2.20 6.08 -18.26
CA ARG A 52 2.60 5.04 -19.21
C ARG A 52 1.64 3.84 -19.22
N HIS A 53 1.15 3.44 -18.05
CA HIS A 53 0.35 2.22 -17.89
C HIS A 53 -1.13 2.49 -17.58
N ASN A 54 -1.55 3.76 -17.53
CA ASN A 54 -2.91 4.18 -17.17
C ASN A 54 -3.39 3.55 -15.85
N LEU A 55 -2.53 3.63 -14.82
CA LEU A 55 -2.78 2.97 -13.53
C LEU A 55 -4.01 3.55 -12.84
N THR A 56 -4.80 2.71 -12.18
CA THR A 56 -6.03 3.14 -11.51
C THR A 56 -5.72 3.80 -10.17
N LYS A 57 -6.12 5.08 -10.04
CA LYS A 57 -5.93 5.91 -8.83
C LYS A 57 -6.40 5.24 -7.55
N ARG A 58 -7.54 4.54 -7.63
CA ARG A 58 -8.19 3.89 -6.51
C ARG A 58 -7.26 2.91 -5.78
N TRP A 59 -6.42 2.16 -6.49
CA TRP A 59 -5.53 1.18 -5.87
C TRP A 59 -4.41 1.85 -5.06
N LEU A 60 -3.83 2.92 -5.61
CA LEU A 60 -2.82 3.72 -4.89
C LEU A 60 -3.42 4.38 -3.64
N MET A 61 -4.61 4.99 -3.77
CA MET A 61 -5.30 5.61 -2.63
C MET A 61 -5.64 4.60 -1.54
N LYS A 62 -6.16 3.41 -1.91
CA LYS A 62 -6.44 2.33 -0.96
C LYS A 62 -5.21 1.95 -0.12
N ILE A 63 -4.04 1.85 -0.74
CA ILE A 63 -2.80 1.52 -0.02
C ILE A 63 -2.47 2.59 1.01
N VAL A 64 -2.56 3.87 0.64
CA VAL A 64 -2.25 4.98 1.54
C VAL A 64 -3.27 5.07 2.67
N ASP A 65 -4.57 5.01 2.35
CA ASP A 65 -5.66 5.06 3.32
C ASP A 65 -5.58 3.93 4.34
N GLU A 66 -5.36 2.70 3.88
CA GLU A 66 -5.32 1.54 4.77
C GLU A 66 -4.07 1.58 5.67
N ARG A 67 -2.93 2.05 5.16
CA ARG A 67 -1.72 2.24 5.96
C ARG A 67 -1.88 3.35 7.00
N GLU A 68 -2.58 4.43 6.68
CA GLU A 68 -2.89 5.48 7.64
C GLU A 68 -3.76 4.95 8.79
N LYS A 69 -4.83 4.21 8.47
CA LYS A 69 -5.68 3.57 9.50
C LYS A 69 -4.87 2.64 10.41
N ASN A 70 -3.87 1.97 9.86
CA ASN A 70 -3.02 1.03 10.60
C ASN A 70 -1.96 1.72 11.49
N LEU A 71 -1.77 3.04 11.40
CA LEU A 71 -0.88 3.79 12.31
C LEU A 71 -1.36 3.79 13.77
N ASP A 72 -2.65 3.50 14.00
CA ASP A 72 -3.20 3.34 15.35
C ASP A 72 -2.73 2.05 16.06
N ASP A 73 -2.00 1.18 15.37
CA ASP A 73 -1.50 -0.13 15.82
C ASP A 73 -2.54 -1.00 16.56
N LYS A 74 -3.80 -0.91 16.12
CA LYS A 74 -4.88 -1.74 16.65
C LYS A 74 -4.71 -3.17 16.15
N ALA A 75 -4.70 -4.12 17.08
CA ALA A 75 -4.75 -5.53 16.76
C ALA A 75 -6.00 -5.85 15.92
N TYR A 76 -5.84 -6.73 14.93
CA TYR A 76 -6.98 -7.25 14.16
C TYR A 76 -7.85 -8.13 15.06
N ARG A 77 -9.17 -7.89 15.04
CA ARG A 77 -10.12 -8.60 15.90
C ARG A 77 -10.43 -10.01 15.40
N ASN A 78 -10.30 -10.23 14.10
CA ASN A 78 -10.57 -11.51 13.44
C ASN A 78 -9.79 -11.60 12.12
N ILE A 79 -9.80 -12.79 11.53
CA ILE A 79 -9.13 -13.06 10.25
C ILE A 79 -9.67 -12.17 9.12
N LYS A 80 -10.95 -11.81 9.16
CA LYS A 80 -11.58 -11.01 8.12
C LYS A 80 -11.03 -9.58 8.08
N GLU A 81 -10.73 -8.98 9.24
CA GLU A 81 -10.07 -7.68 9.30
C GLU A 81 -8.65 -7.73 8.74
N LEU A 82 -7.90 -8.80 9.04
CA LEU A 82 -6.56 -9.02 8.49
C LEU A 82 -6.60 -9.22 6.96
N GLU A 83 -7.55 -9.99 6.46
CA GLU A 83 -7.76 -10.16 5.01
C GLU A 83 -8.14 -8.84 4.34
N ASN A 84 -9.01 -8.03 4.96
CA ASN A 84 -9.42 -6.74 4.42
C ASN A 84 -8.24 -5.75 4.36
N TYR A 85 -7.40 -5.73 5.39
CA TYR A 85 -6.15 -4.97 5.37
C TYR A 85 -5.28 -5.42 4.19
N ALA A 86 -5.03 -6.72 4.08
CA ALA A 86 -4.18 -7.28 3.02
C ALA A 86 -4.75 -7.09 1.60
N GLU A 87 -6.07 -7.09 1.46
CA GLU A 87 -6.79 -6.73 0.23
C GLU A 87 -6.48 -5.28 -0.18
N ASN A 88 -6.59 -4.35 0.77
CA ASN A 88 -6.40 -2.93 0.48
C ASN A 88 -4.92 -2.52 0.34
N THR A 89 -3.97 -3.31 0.86
CA THR A 89 -2.53 -3.04 0.72
C THR A 89 -1.83 -3.94 -0.31
N GLN A 90 -1.61 -5.22 0.00
CA GLN A 90 -0.82 -6.13 -0.85
C GLN A 90 -1.55 -6.43 -2.16
N SER A 91 -2.86 -6.71 -2.09
CA SER A 91 -3.64 -7.05 -3.29
C SER A 91 -3.79 -5.83 -4.22
N SER A 92 -4.04 -4.63 -3.68
CA SER A 92 -3.99 -3.38 -4.45
C SER A 92 -2.69 -3.20 -5.24
N LEU A 93 -1.53 -3.57 -4.67
CA LEU A 93 -0.25 -3.50 -5.37
C LEU A 93 -0.15 -4.54 -6.49
N LEU A 94 -0.71 -5.74 -6.27
CA LEU A 94 -0.78 -6.77 -7.30
C LEU A 94 -1.72 -6.37 -8.44
N TYR A 95 -2.87 -5.73 -8.16
CA TYR A 95 -3.75 -5.18 -9.20
C TYR A 95 -3.04 -4.13 -10.05
N LEU A 96 -2.29 -3.22 -9.43
CA LEU A 96 -1.44 -2.27 -10.16
C LEU A 96 -0.38 -2.99 -11.00
N THR A 97 0.16 -4.11 -10.52
CA THR A 97 1.12 -4.92 -11.28
C THR A 97 0.47 -5.58 -12.49
N LEU A 98 -0.74 -6.10 -12.35
CA LEU A 98 -1.54 -6.62 -13.47
C LEU A 98 -1.81 -5.53 -14.52
N GLU A 99 -2.16 -4.31 -14.07
CA GLU A 99 -2.34 -3.15 -14.96
C GLU A 99 -1.05 -2.79 -15.73
N ILE A 100 0.10 -2.81 -15.06
CA ILE A 100 1.41 -2.58 -15.70
C ILE A 100 1.68 -3.63 -16.79
N LEU A 101 1.33 -4.90 -16.54
CA LEU A 101 1.48 -6.01 -17.47
C LEU A 101 0.40 -6.04 -18.56
N GLY A 102 -0.59 -5.13 -18.51
CA GLY A 102 -1.71 -5.10 -19.45
C GLY A 102 -2.70 -6.25 -19.30
N ILE A 103 -2.70 -6.94 -18.16
CA ILE A 103 -3.58 -8.08 -17.88
C ILE A 103 -4.93 -7.53 -17.39
N LYS A 104 -6.00 -7.90 -18.10
CA LYS A 104 -7.39 -7.56 -17.75
C LYS A 104 -8.21 -8.85 -17.74
N ASP A 105 -8.11 -9.58 -16.64
CA ASP A 105 -8.75 -10.89 -16.50
C ASP A 105 -9.26 -11.08 -15.07
N LEU A 106 -10.52 -11.51 -14.95
CA LEU A 106 -11.18 -11.68 -13.66
C LEU A 106 -10.53 -12.78 -12.82
N HIS A 107 -10.04 -13.86 -13.45
CA HIS A 107 -9.38 -14.94 -12.74
C HIS A 107 -8.00 -14.51 -12.24
N ALA A 108 -7.28 -13.70 -13.01
CA ALA A 108 -6.04 -13.06 -12.58
C ALA A 108 -6.27 -12.13 -11.38
N ASP A 109 -7.33 -11.32 -11.40
CA ASP A 109 -7.70 -10.46 -10.27
C ASP A 109 -8.05 -11.29 -9.02
N HIS A 110 -8.83 -12.36 -9.16
CA HIS A 110 -9.12 -13.28 -8.05
C HIS A 110 -7.85 -13.93 -7.50
N ALA A 111 -6.94 -14.39 -8.37
CA ALA A 111 -5.66 -14.95 -7.96
C ALA A 111 -4.81 -13.92 -7.22
N ALA A 112 -4.72 -12.69 -7.74
CA ALA A 112 -4.02 -11.58 -7.08
C ALA A 112 -4.61 -11.25 -5.70
N SER A 113 -5.94 -11.28 -5.54
CA SER A 113 -6.61 -11.11 -4.24
C SER A 113 -6.18 -12.19 -3.24
N HIS A 114 -6.21 -13.46 -3.65
CA HIS A 114 -5.83 -14.57 -2.78
C HIS A 114 -4.34 -14.52 -2.41
N ILE A 115 -3.46 -14.24 -3.39
CA ILE A 115 -2.02 -14.11 -3.16
C ILE A 115 -1.74 -12.94 -2.22
N GLY A 116 -2.35 -11.78 -2.46
CA GLY A 116 -2.13 -10.59 -1.63
C GLY A 116 -2.59 -10.80 -0.18
N LYS A 117 -3.75 -11.45 0.02
CA LYS A 117 -4.22 -11.86 1.36
C LYS A 117 -3.27 -12.82 2.05
N ALA A 118 -2.84 -13.89 1.36
CA ALA A 118 -1.89 -14.85 1.90
C ALA A 118 -0.55 -14.17 2.28
N GLN A 119 -0.01 -13.31 1.42
CA GLN A 119 1.20 -12.54 1.69
C GLN A 119 1.05 -11.60 2.89
N GLY A 120 -0.11 -10.95 3.05
CA GLY A 120 -0.44 -10.13 4.21
C GLY A 120 -0.41 -10.93 5.50
N ILE A 121 -1.11 -12.07 5.53
CA ILE A 121 -1.14 -12.98 6.69
C ILE A 121 0.26 -13.47 7.05
N VAL A 122 1.04 -13.96 6.08
CA VAL A 122 2.42 -14.41 6.29
C VAL A 122 3.30 -13.27 6.82
N THR A 123 3.06 -12.03 6.39
CA THR A 123 3.80 -10.87 6.89
C THR A 123 3.48 -10.59 8.36
N CYS A 124 2.22 -10.68 8.77
CA CYS A 124 1.82 -10.55 10.17
C CYS A 124 2.40 -11.66 11.04
N LEU A 125 2.36 -12.92 10.59
CA LEU A 125 2.95 -14.07 11.31
C LEU A 125 4.47 -13.92 11.51
N ARG A 126 5.19 -13.44 10.49
CA ARG A 126 6.63 -13.14 10.61
C ARG A 126 6.92 -11.97 11.54
N ALA A 127 5.94 -11.10 11.78
CA ALA A 127 6.09 -9.95 12.65
C ALA A 127 5.78 -10.27 14.13
N THR A 128 5.16 -11.41 14.43
CA THR A 128 4.79 -11.84 15.79
C THR A 128 5.92 -11.71 16.82
N PRO A 129 7.19 -12.10 16.54
CA PRO A 129 8.28 -11.94 17.51
C PRO A 129 8.57 -10.48 17.89
N TYR A 130 8.16 -9.52 17.07
CA TYR A 130 8.36 -8.08 17.29
C TYR A 130 7.14 -7.39 17.91
N HIS A 131 6.00 -8.10 18.03
CA HIS A 131 4.75 -7.59 18.61
C HIS A 131 4.37 -8.28 19.93
N GLY A 132 5.06 -9.37 20.28
CA GLY A 132 4.93 -10.06 21.55
C GLY A 132 5.96 -9.57 22.56
N SER A 133 5.76 -8.37 23.10
CA SER A 133 6.48 -7.85 24.28
C SER A 133 5.61 -6.83 25.00
#